data_AF-A0A7K2DB51-F1
#
_entry.id   AF-A0A7K2DB51-F1
#
_cell.length_a   1.000
_cell.length_b   1.000
_cell.length_c   1.000
_cell.angle_alpha   90.00
_cell.angle_beta   90.00
_cell.angle_gamma   90.00
#
_symmetry.space_group_name_H-M   'P 1'
#
loop_
_entity.id
_entity.type
_entity.pdbx_description
1 polymer ?
#
loop_
_entity_poly.entity_id
_entity_poly.type
_entity_poly.pdbx_seq_one_letter_code
_entity_poly.pdbx_strand_id
1 'polypeptide(L)'
;MALVASACGDDEPDTSAADAAAEAERAAAAEAEAAAAEAERAAAQAEADAAQTAAEDAQAAADEAAAKLAEAEAAAAEASAEQQAEAQAALEAAQAEAEAAQAAAEAAQAEAEAAASEAAAAQEALAVVEGAIAHDIGVDIESKTIRVGLNTDLTGIFAPLTTKITDAHLVYWEWVNDNGGIQGWTIEPVVLDNAYDVPTHLENYEVFSGDGPESVVMFATSTGSPHSAATAELLIEDNMAAIPLSWYSGWADPSIGKNLFEVQTNYCIEAMNGTTYMAETYGSNVAIATFPGDYGQDAARGVKIAAEALGLNVVYDGEGAVIPGADQTPVITGIVESGADWVWVTLNPSTTAQLLGGSAAAGYTGQWIGSAPSWNPALLLVDGFKELADAFYTHSTYTVLLGEGAGAGAVGEAAGMQELLDVMREYRPEASWDDFYIISWIQGYVVHQILDQAISNGNITRAGVLAAANQVTADLNGLAPDQSWVGNPNDNVVRETYLYDVDLSLYTPGATISDERANSGFSLIKGPYASETALNWEYEPCFVAS
;
A
#
# COMPACT_ATOMS: atom_id res chain seq x y z
N MET A 1 49.98 -16.58 78.68
CA MET A 1 49.44 -15.92 79.89
C MET A 1 48.81 -14.63 79.42
N ALA A 2 47.51 -14.48 79.68
CA ALA A 2 46.57 -13.55 79.05
C ALA A 2 46.74 -12.07 79.43
N LEU A 3 46.12 -11.20 78.61
CA LEU A 3 45.62 -9.80 78.80
C LEU A 3 45.88 -9.03 77.48
N VAL A 4 44.95 -8.39 76.77
CA VAL A 4 43.72 -7.65 77.11
C VAL A 4 42.78 -7.65 75.89
N ALA A 5 41.46 -7.73 76.12
CA ALA A 5 40.41 -7.45 75.15
C ALA A 5 39.74 -6.10 75.48
N SER A 6 39.53 -5.25 74.46
CA SER A 6 38.68 -4.04 74.47
C SER A 6 38.50 -3.63 72.99
N ALA A 7 37.37 -3.94 72.37
CA ALA A 7 36.19 -3.09 72.20
C ALA A 7 36.41 -1.91 71.21
N CYS A 8 36.11 -2.15 69.93
CA CYS A 8 35.59 -1.15 69.00
C CYS A 8 34.39 -1.81 68.30
N GLY A 9 33.19 -1.25 68.51
CA GLY A 9 32.00 -1.59 67.76
C GLY A 9 31.91 -0.65 66.56
N ASP A 10 31.80 -1.22 65.38
CA ASP A 10 31.38 -0.53 64.17
C ASP A 10 29.85 -0.64 64.11
N ASP A 11 29.15 0.40 64.58
CA ASP A 11 27.74 0.65 64.23
C ASP A 11 27.75 1.40 62.88
N GLU A 12 27.79 0.66 61.77
CA GLU A 12 27.27 1.17 60.50
C GLU A 12 25.73 1.05 60.55
N PRO A 13 24.97 2.13 60.29
CA PRO A 13 23.52 2.05 60.25
C PRO A 13 23.11 1.09 59.13
N ASP A 14 22.26 0.12 59.47
CA ASP A 14 21.69 -0.86 58.55
C ASP A 14 20.86 -0.16 57.45
N THR A 15 21.52 0.23 56.35
CA THR A 15 20.88 0.86 55.19
C THR A 15 20.01 -0.12 54.41
N SER A 16 20.17 -1.43 54.62
CA SER A 16 19.41 -2.46 53.89
C SER A 16 17.92 -2.48 54.24
N ALA A 17 17.58 -2.20 55.50
CA ALA A 17 16.20 -2.11 55.95
C ALA A 17 15.52 -0.81 55.48
N ALA A 18 16.27 0.28 55.35
CA ALA A 18 15.78 1.54 54.82
C ALA A 18 15.58 1.48 53.29
N ASP A 19 16.49 0.82 52.57
CA ASP A 19 16.38 0.60 51.13
C ASP A 19 15.21 -0.34 50.78
N ALA A 20 15.02 -1.43 51.54
CA ALA A 20 13.88 -2.33 51.36
C ALA A 20 12.53 -1.67 51.68
N ALA A 21 12.49 -0.78 52.67
CA ALA A 21 11.29 -0.01 52.98
C ALA A 21 10.96 1.01 51.87
N ALA A 22 11.97 1.67 51.31
CA ALA A 22 11.81 2.60 50.19
C ALA A 22 11.40 1.88 48.89
N GLU A 23 11.87 0.65 48.66
CA GLU A 23 11.47 -0.18 47.53
C GLU A 23 10.03 -0.67 47.65
N ALA A 24 9.60 -1.07 48.85
CA ALA A 24 8.20 -1.42 49.13
C ALA A 24 7.25 -0.21 48.98
N GLU A 25 7.69 0.99 49.39
CA GLU A 25 6.92 2.22 49.24
C GLU A 25 6.80 2.65 47.76
N ARG A 26 7.84 2.41 46.94
CA ARG A 26 7.78 2.60 45.48
C ARG A 26 6.87 1.59 44.79
N ALA A 27 6.91 0.32 45.19
CA ALA A 27 6.03 -0.70 44.64
C ALA A 27 4.55 -0.41 44.94
N ALA A 28 4.24 0.01 46.18
CA ALA A 28 2.88 0.41 46.56
C ALA A 28 2.41 1.68 45.82
N ALA A 29 3.31 2.60 45.51
CA ALA A 29 2.99 3.78 44.70
C ALA A 29 2.68 3.42 43.24
N ALA A 30 3.46 2.51 42.65
CA ALA A 30 3.22 2.01 41.28
C ALA A 30 1.91 1.22 41.17
N GLU A 31 1.58 0.37 42.15
CA GLU A 31 0.29 -0.33 42.20
C GLU A 31 -0.90 0.64 42.31
N ALA A 32 -0.74 1.73 43.07
CA ALA A 32 -1.77 2.76 43.20
C ALA A 32 -1.94 3.59 41.92
N GLU A 33 -0.85 3.83 41.19
CA GLU A 33 -0.84 4.53 39.90
C GLU A 33 -1.50 3.68 38.80
N ALA A 34 -1.19 2.38 38.74
CA ALA A 34 -1.83 1.44 37.83
C ALA A 34 -3.34 1.31 38.09
N ALA A 35 -3.75 1.18 39.36
CA ALA A 35 -5.17 1.11 39.71
C ALA A 35 -5.94 2.40 39.38
N ALA A 36 -5.28 3.55 39.42
CA ALA A 36 -5.89 4.82 39.02
C ALA A 36 -6.05 4.92 37.50
N ALA A 37 -5.02 4.53 36.74
CA ALA A 37 -5.06 4.48 35.28
C ALA A 37 -6.10 3.45 34.78
N GLU A 38 -6.25 2.30 35.45
CA GLU A 38 -7.24 1.28 35.11
C GLU A 38 -8.66 1.82 35.31
N ALA A 39 -8.90 2.57 36.38
CA ALA A 39 -10.19 3.21 36.64
C ALA A 39 -10.52 4.30 35.59
N GLU A 40 -9.52 5.06 35.15
CA GLU A 40 -9.66 6.08 34.12
C GLU A 40 -9.95 5.45 32.74
N ARG A 41 -9.20 4.41 32.37
CA ARG A 41 -9.45 3.62 31.15
C ARG A 41 -10.82 2.95 31.15
N ALA A 42 -11.26 2.39 32.28
CA ALA A 42 -12.58 1.79 32.39
C ALA A 42 -13.71 2.82 32.27
N ALA A 43 -13.51 4.04 32.76
CA ALA A 43 -14.46 5.13 32.61
C ALA A 43 -14.55 5.61 31.15
N ALA A 44 -13.40 5.82 30.50
CA ALA A 44 -13.33 6.23 29.10
C ALA A 44 -13.93 5.18 28.15
N GLN A 45 -13.67 3.89 28.40
CA GLN A 45 -14.30 2.80 27.63
C GLN A 45 -15.83 2.78 27.80
N ALA A 46 -16.33 2.96 29.04
CA ALA A 46 -17.76 2.98 29.27
C ALA A 46 -18.46 4.17 28.60
N GLU A 47 -17.76 5.30 28.46
CA GLU A 47 -18.23 6.47 27.71
C GLU A 47 -18.23 6.21 26.20
N ALA A 48 -17.18 5.60 25.67
CA ALA A 48 -17.13 5.17 24.27
C ALA A 48 -18.23 4.17 23.91
N ASP A 49 -18.45 3.13 24.72
CA ASP A 49 -19.52 2.13 24.51
C ASP A 49 -20.92 2.79 24.51
N ALA A 50 -21.13 3.76 25.41
CA ALA A 50 -22.38 4.49 25.50
C ALA A 50 -22.60 5.43 24.30
N ALA A 51 -21.54 6.11 23.83
CA ALA A 51 -21.58 6.97 22.65
C ALA A 51 -21.83 6.15 21.37
N GLN A 52 -21.18 4.99 21.24
CA GLN A 52 -21.41 4.05 20.14
C GLN A 52 -22.85 3.55 20.10
N THR A 53 -23.41 3.15 21.25
CA THR A 53 -24.82 2.74 21.34
C THR A 53 -25.76 3.88 20.89
N ALA A 54 -25.45 5.13 21.26
CA ALA A 54 -26.24 6.29 20.87
C ALA A 54 -26.13 6.59 19.36
N ALA A 55 -24.96 6.38 18.75
CA ALA A 55 -24.76 6.50 17.32
C ALA A 55 -25.55 5.45 16.54
N GLU A 56 -25.55 4.20 16.99
CA GLU A 56 -26.33 3.10 16.40
C GLU A 56 -27.85 3.37 16.48
N ASP A 57 -28.34 3.83 17.63
CA ASP A 57 -29.74 4.22 17.79
C ASP A 57 -30.12 5.40 16.89
N ALA A 58 -29.22 6.38 16.71
CA ALA A 58 -29.44 7.53 15.83
C ALA A 58 -29.44 7.13 14.35
N GLN A 59 -28.55 6.23 13.94
CA GLN A 59 -28.52 5.69 12.57
C GLN A 59 -29.77 4.87 12.26
N ALA A 60 -30.23 4.03 13.20
CA ALA A 60 -31.49 3.29 13.03
C ALA A 60 -32.71 4.22 12.86
N ALA A 61 -32.71 5.37 13.54
CA ALA A 61 -33.74 6.39 13.36
C ALA A 61 -33.64 7.11 12.00
N ALA A 62 -32.42 7.36 11.51
CA ALA A 62 -32.19 7.92 10.17
C ALA A 62 -32.68 6.96 9.07
N ASP A 63 -32.40 5.66 9.21
CA ASP A 63 -32.86 4.63 8.28
C ASP A 63 -34.40 4.53 8.25
N GLU A 64 -35.05 4.61 9.42
CA GLU A 64 -36.52 4.64 9.50
C GLU A 64 -37.10 5.89 8.81
N ALA A 65 -36.46 7.05 8.97
CA ALA A 65 -36.88 8.29 8.33
C ALA A 65 -36.67 8.26 6.80
N ALA A 66 -35.57 7.67 6.34
CA ALA A 66 -35.31 7.45 4.92
C ALA A 66 -36.33 6.51 4.28
N ALA A 67 -36.73 5.44 4.98
CA ALA A 67 -37.79 4.55 4.52
C ALA A 67 -39.14 5.27 4.36
N LYS A 68 -39.50 6.15 5.32
CA LYS A 68 -40.71 6.99 5.23
C LYS A 68 -40.65 7.99 4.08
N LEU A 69 -39.47 8.56 3.81
CA LEU A 69 -39.26 9.44 2.66
C LEU A 69 -39.51 8.69 1.35
N ALA A 70 -38.95 7.49 1.19
CA ALA A 70 -39.16 6.66 0.00
C ALA A 70 -40.65 6.29 -0.20
N GLU A 71 -41.38 5.99 0.89
CA GLU A 71 -42.83 5.79 0.84
C GLU A 71 -43.59 7.05 0.41
N ALA A 72 -43.19 8.23 0.91
CA ALA A 72 -43.79 9.51 0.56
C ALA A 72 -43.52 9.91 -0.90
N GLU A 73 -42.32 9.64 -1.43
CA GLU A 73 -41.96 9.83 -2.83
C GLU A 73 -42.82 8.96 -3.76
N ALA A 74 -42.98 7.68 -3.41
CA ALA A 74 -43.84 6.75 -4.14
C ALA A 74 -45.32 7.21 -4.12
N ALA A 75 -45.82 7.63 -2.95
CA ALA A 75 -47.18 8.13 -2.81
C ALA A 75 -47.43 9.44 -3.59
N ALA A 76 -46.44 10.33 -3.66
CA ALA A 76 -46.50 11.56 -4.44
C ALA A 76 -46.50 11.28 -5.96
N ALA A 77 -45.74 10.28 -6.41
CA ALA A 77 -45.71 9.86 -7.81
C ALA A 77 -47.04 9.26 -8.31
N GLU A 78 -47.81 8.63 -7.41
CA GLU A 78 -49.09 7.98 -7.73
C GLU A 78 -50.33 8.87 -7.45
N ALA A 79 -50.14 10.07 -6.89
CA ALA A 79 -51.23 10.92 -6.44
C ALA A 79 -52.10 11.45 -7.60
N SER A 80 -53.43 11.42 -7.43
CA SER A 80 -54.36 12.08 -8.35
C SER A 80 -54.31 13.61 -8.21
N ALA A 81 -54.83 14.34 -9.21
CA ALA A 81 -54.85 15.80 -9.20
C ALA A 81 -55.56 16.44 -7.98
N GLU A 82 -56.50 15.72 -7.35
CA GLU A 82 -57.18 16.17 -6.14
C GLU A 82 -56.37 15.90 -4.85
N GLN A 83 -55.43 14.95 -4.88
CA GLN A 83 -54.60 14.52 -3.75
C GLN A 83 -53.17 15.11 -3.80
N GLN A 84 -52.79 15.71 -4.92
CA GLN A 84 -51.42 16.16 -5.19
C GLN A 84 -50.90 17.19 -4.19
N ALA A 85 -51.76 18.09 -3.69
CA ALA A 85 -51.38 19.08 -2.68
C ALA A 85 -51.10 18.46 -1.31
N GLU A 86 -51.83 17.40 -0.96
CA GLU A 86 -51.65 16.67 0.31
C GLU A 86 -50.42 15.77 0.25
N ALA A 87 -50.21 15.07 -0.88
CA ALA A 87 -49.03 14.23 -1.09
C ALA A 87 -47.72 15.04 -1.14
N GLN A 88 -47.74 16.22 -1.77
CA GLN A 88 -46.59 17.13 -1.78
C GLN A 88 -46.24 17.64 -0.38
N ALA A 89 -47.25 17.98 0.43
CA ALA A 89 -47.02 18.42 1.81
C ALA A 89 -46.47 17.28 2.70
N ALA A 90 -46.89 16.04 2.46
CA ALA A 90 -46.35 14.86 3.15
C ALA A 90 -44.91 14.56 2.75
N LEU A 91 -44.57 14.70 1.46
CA LEU A 91 -43.20 14.55 0.95
C LEU A 91 -42.26 15.59 1.56
N GLU A 92 -42.66 16.87 1.59
CA GLU A 92 -41.85 17.94 2.19
C GLU A 92 -41.63 17.72 3.70
N ALA A 93 -42.64 17.17 4.41
CA ALA A 93 -42.51 16.83 5.82
C ALA A 93 -41.56 15.63 6.03
N ALA A 94 -41.67 14.57 5.23
CA ALA A 94 -40.81 13.40 5.30
C ALA A 94 -39.35 13.72 4.93
N GLN A 95 -39.14 14.62 3.96
CA GLN A 95 -37.81 15.09 3.58
C GLN A 95 -37.15 15.86 4.74
N ALA A 96 -37.89 16.77 5.39
CA ALA A 96 -37.39 17.52 6.54
C ALA A 96 -37.09 16.60 7.75
N GLU A 97 -37.86 15.54 7.96
CA GLU A 97 -37.63 14.53 9.00
C GLU A 97 -36.37 13.70 8.70
N ALA A 98 -36.18 13.26 7.46
CA ALA A 98 -35.00 12.50 7.03
C ALA A 98 -33.70 13.33 7.12
N GLU A 99 -33.72 14.58 6.65
CA GLU A 99 -32.57 15.49 6.74
C GLU A 99 -32.17 15.76 8.20
N ALA A 100 -33.16 15.95 9.09
CA ALA A 100 -32.90 16.17 10.50
C ALA A 100 -32.38 14.92 11.22
N ALA A 101 -32.89 13.73 10.87
CA ALA A 101 -32.44 12.47 11.44
C ALA A 101 -31.01 12.12 10.99
N GLN A 102 -30.69 12.34 9.71
CA GLN A 102 -29.35 12.14 9.17
C GLN A 102 -28.32 13.06 9.85
N ALA A 103 -28.63 14.35 10.01
CA ALA A 103 -27.74 15.28 10.70
C ALA A 103 -27.51 14.91 12.18
N ALA A 104 -28.51 14.28 12.83
CA ALA A 104 -28.38 13.80 14.20
C ALA A 104 -27.51 12.54 14.28
N ALA A 105 -27.62 11.63 13.30
CA ALA A 105 -26.77 10.44 13.20
C ALA A 105 -25.30 10.83 12.98
N GLU A 106 -25.02 11.76 12.06
CA GLU A 106 -23.67 12.27 11.80
C GLU A 106 -23.04 12.94 13.04
N ALA A 107 -23.83 13.71 13.80
CA ALA A 107 -23.37 14.32 15.04
C ALA A 107 -23.07 13.28 16.13
N ALA A 108 -23.92 12.26 16.28
CA ALA A 108 -23.71 11.19 17.24
C ALA A 108 -22.49 10.33 16.88
N GLN A 109 -22.27 10.08 15.59
CA GLN A 109 -21.08 9.38 15.09
C GLN A 109 -19.79 10.16 15.40
N ALA A 110 -19.78 11.48 15.19
CA ALA A 110 -18.63 12.32 15.54
C ALA A 110 -18.33 12.33 17.05
N GLU A 111 -19.37 12.27 17.90
CA GLU A 111 -19.20 12.12 19.36
C GLU A 111 -18.65 10.73 19.73
N ALA A 112 -19.10 9.66 19.06
CA ALA A 112 -18.58 8.31 19.27
C ALA A 112 -17.11 8.18 18.87
N GLU A 113 -16.70 8.77 17.75
CA GLU A 113 -15.30 8.80 17.30
C GLU A 113 -14.39 9.57 18.28
N ALA A 114 -14.88 10.72 18.79
CA ALA A 114 -14.15 11.48 19.80
C ALA A 114 -13.97 10.68 21.10
N ALA A 115 -15.04 10.02 21.58
CA ALA A 115 -14.98 9.18 22.77
C ALA A 115 -14.07 7.95 22.59
N ALA A 116 -14.07 7.34 21.39
CA ALA A 116 -13.17 6.24 21.06
C ALA A 116 -11.69 6.69 21.07
N SER A 117 -11.41 7.90 20.58
CA SER A 117 -10.06 8.49 20.64
C SER A 117 -9.61 8.71 22.09
N GLU A 118 -10.48 9.20 22.97
CA GLU A 118 -10.17 9.36 24.40
C GLU A 118 -9.98 8.01 25.11
N ALA A 119 -10.77 6.98 24.77
CA ALA A 119 -10.60 5.62 25.28
C ALA A 119 -9.25 5.01 24.85
N ALA A 120 -8.83 5.24 23.60
CA ALA A 120 -7.52 4.81 23.11
C ALA A 120 -6.38 5.50 23.86
N ALA A 121 -6.47 6.82 24.09
CA ALA A 121 -5.47 7.57 24.85
C ALA A 121 -5.39 7.11 26.33
N ALA A 122 -6.51 6.78 26.96
CA ALA A 122 -6.53 6.24 28.31
C ALA A 122 -5.92 4.82 28.38
N GLN A 123 -6.13 4.01 27.34
CA GLN A 123 -5.50 2.70 27.20
C GLN A 123 -3.97 2.81 27.00
N GLU A 124 -3.50 3.81 26.24
CA GLU A 124 -2.07 4.13 26.12
C GLU A 124 -1.46 4.57 27.46
N ALA A 125 -2.17 5.40 28.23
CA ALA A 125 -1.71 5.83 29.55
C ALA A 125 -1.60 4.66 30.53
N LEU A 126 -2.58 3.74 30.54
CA LEU A 126 -2.53 2.51 31.34
C LEU A 126 -1.38 1.60 30.89
N ALA A 127 -1.19 1.43 29.58
CA ALA A 127 -0.12 0.66 28.98
C ALA A 127 1.28 1.13 29.43
N VAL A 128 1.48 2.45 29.49
CA VAL A 128 2.72 3.08 29.97
C VAL A 128 2.95 2.82 31.47
N VAL A 129 1.88 2.85 32.27
CA VAL A 129 1.95 2.63 33.73
C VAL A 129 2.18 1.15 34.09
N GLU A 130 1.57 0.23 33.35
CA GLU A 130 1.70 -1.22 33.57
C GLU A 130 2.89 -1.86 32.83
N GLY A 131 3.51 -1.13 31.90
CA GLY A 131 4.50 -1.68 30.98
C GLY A 131 3.91 -2.71 30.01
N ALA A 132 2.58 -2.70 29.81
CA ALA A 132 1.84 -3.59 28.91
C ALA A 132 1.48 -2.83 27.63
N ILE A 133 1.88 -3.31 26.45
CA ILE A 133 1.57 -2.66 25.17
C ILE A 133 0.06 -2.74 24.85
N ALA A 134 -0.56 -1.61 24.45
CA ALA A 134 -1.93 -1.57 23.95
C ALA A 134 -2.03 -2.33 22.62
N HIS A 135 -3.04 -3.18 22.45
CA HIS A 135 -3.18 -4.08 21.31
C HIS A 135 -4.64 -4.42 21.03
N ASP A 136 -4.94 -4.85 19.80
CA ASP A 136 -6.26 -5.29 19.36
C ASP A 136 -6.18 -6.48 18.38
N ILE A 137 -7.00 -6.45 17.34
CA ILE A 137 -7.13 -7.46 16.30
C ILE A 137 -5.79 -7.70 15.59
N GLY A 138 -5.46 -8.98 15.37
CA GLY A 138 -4.21 -9.37 14.73
C GLY A 138 -3.00 -9.44 15.65
N VAL A 139 -3.14 -9.21 16.96
CA VAL A 139 -2.03 -9.31 17.92
C VAL A 139 -2.25 -10.44 18.93
N ASP A 140 -1.20 -11.21 19.21
CA ASP A 140 -1.14 -12.17 20.31
C ASP A 140 -0.07 -11.74 21.32
N ILE A 141 -0.54 -11.23 22.48
CA ILE A 141 0.31 -10.74 23.56
C ILE A 141 1.06 -11.86 24.28
N GLU A 142 0.53 -13.07 24.33
CA GLU A 142 1.14 -14.20 25.06
C GLU A 142 2.37 -14.72 24.30
N SER A 143 2.25 -14.87 22.98
CA SER A 143 3.34 -15.29 22.11
C SER A 143 4.20 -14.14 21.58
N LYS A 144 3.77 -12.89 21.80
CA LYS A 144 4.34 -11.68 21.18
C LYS A 144 4.37 -11.75 19.66
N THR A 145 3.22 -12.05 19.06
CA THR A 145 3.07 -12.15 17.61
C THR A 145 2.18 -11.04 17.08
N ILE A 146 2.58 -10.41 15.97
CA ILE A 146 1.80 -9.42 15.22
C ILE A 146 1.52 -9.99 13.83
N ARG A 147 0.25 -10.12 13.46
CA ARG A 147 -0.18 -10.61 12.15
C ARG A 147 -0.34 -9.48 11.14
N VAL A 148 0.22 -9.66 9.95
CA VAL A 148 0.11 -8.72 8.83
C VAL A 148 -0.45 -9.42 7.59
N GLY A 149 -1.35 -8.75 6.87
CA GLY A 149 -2.05 -9.35 5.73
C GLY A 149 -1.32 -9.15 4.41
N LEU A 150 -1.26 -10.22 3.60
CA LEU A 150 -0.87 -10.19 2.20
C LEU A 150 -2.06 -10.66 1.36
N ASN A 151 -2.85 -9.71 0.87
CA ASN A 151 -3.97 -9.97 -0.04
C ASN A 151 -3.47 -9.85 -1.48
N THR A 152 -3.01 -10.96 -2.05
CA THR A 152 -2.12 -10.97 -3.21
C THR A 152 -2.70 -11.79 -4.36
N ASP A 153 -2.30 -11.48 -5.59
CA ASP A 153 -2.71 -12.27 -6.76
C ASP A 153 -1.76 -13.48 -6.90
N LEU A 154 -2.18 -14.70 -6.59
CA LEU A 154 -1.34 -15.89 -6.75
C LEU A 154 -1.74 -16.75 -7.96
N THR A 155 -2.95 -16.58 -8.49
CA THR A 155 -3.48 -17.43 -9.57
C THR A 155 -4.07 -16.67 -10.76
N GLY A 156 -4.23 -15.35 -10.64
CA GLY A 156 -4.78 -14.44 -11.63
C GLY A 156 -3.74 -13.90 -12.61
N ILE A 157 -4.07 -12.75 -13.20
CA ILE A 157 -3.40 -12.24 -14.41
C ILE A 157 -2.04 -11.57 -14.14
N PHE A 158 -1.72 -11.27 -12.88
CA PHE A 158 -0.45 -10.72 -12.40
C PHE A 158 0.35 -11.71 -11.55
N ALA A 159 -0.17 -12.92 -11.29
CA ALA A 159 0.52 -14.03 -10.62
C ALA A 159 2.00 -14.23 -11.04
N PRO A 160 2.39 -14.09 -12.33
CA PRO A 160 3.81 -14.19 -12.71
C PRO A 160 4.75 -13.17 -12.03
N LEU A 161 4.24 -12.07 -11.49
CA LEU A 161 4.99 -11.05 -10.76
C LEU A 161 4.81 -11.23 -9.25
N THR A 162 3.55 -11.27 -8.82
CA THR A 162 3.12 -11.16 -7.41
C THR A 162 3.44 -12.40 -6.59
N THR A 163 3.57 -13.58 -7.21
CA THR A 163 4.07 -14.78 -6.51
C THR A 163 5.51 -14.59 -6.03
N LYS A 164 6.37 -13.95 -6.83
CA LYS A 164 7.77 -13.66 -6.46
C LYS A 164 7.86 -12.62 -5.36
N ILE A 165 7.01 -11.60 -5.42
CA ILE A 165 6.88 -10.57 -4.38
C ILE A 165 6.45 -11.22 -3.05
N THR A 166 5.43 -12.08 -3.11
CA THR A 166 4.91 -12.77 -1.91
C THR A 166 5.98 -13.70 -1.31
N ASP A 167 6.65 -14.51 -2.12
CA ASP A 167 7.72 -15.40 -1.67
C ASP A 167 8.83 -14.64 -0.93
N ALA A 168 9.27 -13.50 -1.47
CA ALA A 168 10.33 -12.69 -0.86
C ALA A 168 9.85 -11.92 0.37
N HIS A 169 8.58 -11.51 0.45
CA HIS A 169 7.97 -10.99 1.68
C HIS A 169 8.03 -12.00 2.82
N LEU A 170 7.71 -13.27 2.53
CA LEU A 170 7.79 -14.33 3.53
C LEU A 170 9.24 -14.55 4.01
N VAL A 171 10.22 -14.47 3.10
CA VAL A 171 11.64 -14.55 3.47
C VAL A 171 12.07 -13.36 4.32
N TYR A 172 11.63 -12.14 4.00
CA TYR A 172 11.93 -10.95 4.79
C TYR A 172 11.50 -11.13 6.25
N TRP A 173 10.24 -11.56 6.47
CA TRP A 173 9.74 -11.77 7.82
C TRP A 173 10.36 -13.00 8.52
N GLU A 174 10.65 -14.08 7.80
CA GLU A 174 11.41 -15.21 8.33
C GLU A 174 12.77 -14.74 8.87
N TRP A 175 13.52 -13.97 8.07
CA TRP A 175 14.80 -13.40 8.46
C TRP A 175 14.71 -12.45 9.65
N VAL A 176 13.73 -11.52 9.66
CA VAL A 176 13.51 -10.61 10.79
C VAL A 176 13.23 -11.38 12.07
N ASN A 177 12.34 -12.39 12.01
CA ASN A 177 11.96 -13.20 13.16
C ASN A 177 13.13 -14.02 13.71
N ASP A 178 13.92 -14.66 12.84
CA ASP A 178 15.10 -15.43 13.22
C ASP A 178 16.19 -14.55 13.87
N ASN A 179 16.17 -13.24 13.59
CA ASN A 179 17.06 -12.24 14.19
C ASN A 179 16.45 -11.51 15.40
N GLY A 180 15.39 -12.07 15.99
CA GLY A 180 14.79 -11.59 17.25
C GLY A 180 13.53 -10.75 17.08
N GLY A 181 13.00 -10.65 15.86
CA GLY A 181 11.79 -9.89 15.56
C GLY A 181 11.97 -8.38 15.72
N ILE A 182 10.85 -7.65 15.74
CA ILE A 182 10.83 -6.20 15.97
C ILE A 182 10.71 -5.97 17.48
N GLN A 183 11.80 -5.53 18.12
CA GLN A 183 11.84 -5.33 19.58
C GLN A 183 11.36 -6.55 20.40
N GLY A 184 11.61 -7.77 19.90
CA GLY A 184 11.18 -9.02 20.53
C GLY A 184 9.77 -9.49 20.17
N TRP A 185 9.09 -8.83 19.23
CA TRP A 185 7.83 -9.26 18.63
C TRP A 185 8.07 -9.96 17.29
N THR A 186 7.47 -11.13 17.09
CA THR A 186 7.53 -11.84 15.82
C THR A 186 6.40 -11.40 14.89
N ILE A 187 6.69 -11.32 13.59
CA ILE A 187 5.72 -10.95 12.56
C ILE A 187 5.21 -12.22 11.87
N GLU A 188 3.89 -12.42 11.85
CA GLU A 188 3.24 -13.55 11.20
C GLU A 188 2.50 -13.05 9.93
N PRO A 189 3.06 -13.24 8.74
CA PRO A 189 2.36 -12.92 7.50
C PRO A 189 1.20 -13.90 7.24
N VAL A 190 -0.01 -13.38 7.04
CA VAL A 190 -1.20 -14.14 6.64
C VAL A 190 -1.46 -13.88 5.16
N VAL A 191 -1.38 -14.92 4.33
CA VAL A 191 -1.46 -14.80 2.86
C VAL A 191 -2.78 -15.36 2.35
N LEU A 192 -3.54 -14.54 1.63
CA LEU A 192 -4.74 -14.96 0.89
C LEU A 192 -4.61 -14.59 -0.58
N ASP A 193 -5.02 -15.52 -1.45
CA ASP A 193 -5.08 -15.30 -2.89
C ASP A 193 -6.36 -14.54 -3.25
N ASN A 194 -6.24 -13.39 -3.90
CA ASN A 194 -7.39 -12.69 -4.48
C ASN A 194 -7.63 -12.98 -5.96
N ALA A 195 -6.76 -13.74 -6.61
CA ALA A 195 -6.83 -14.11 -8.02
C ALA A 195 -6.98 -12.91 -8.99
N TYR A 196 -6.59 -11.71 -8.55
CA TYR A 196 -6.86 -10.44 -9.22
C TYR A 196 -8.37 -10.21 -9.50
N ASP A 197 -9.24 -10.63 -8.59
CA ASP A 197 -10.70 -10.47 -8.62
C ASP A 197 -11.17 -9.57 -7.46
N VAL A 198 -11.91 -8.50 -7.77
CA VAL A 198 -12.34 -7.50 -6.77
C VAL A 198 -13.28 -8.10 -5.71
N PRO A 199 -14.32 -8.88 -6.07
CA PRO A 199 -15.14 -9.60 -5.09
C PRO A 199 -14.31 -10.49 -4.16
N THR A 200 -13.40 -11.29 -4.69
CA THR A 200 -12.53 -12.16 -3.87
C THR A 200 -11.63 -11.33 -2.93
N HIS A 201 -11.14 -10.18 -3.39
CA HIS A 201 -10.37 -9.27 -2.54
C HIS A 201 -11.19 -8.72 -1.37
N LEU A 202 -12.47 -8.39 -1.58
CA LEU A 202 -13.40 -7.97 -0.52
C LEU A 202 -13.74 -9.11 0.45
N GLU A 203 -13.94 -10.33 -0.06
CA GLU A 203 -14.14 -11.51 0.79
C GLU A 203 -12.91 -11.77 1.68
N ASN A 204 -11.70 -11.65 1.12
CA ASN A 204 -10.45 -11.73 1.90
C ASN A 204 -10.36 -10.58 2.92
N TYR A 205 -10.80 -9.37 2.56
CA TYR A 205 -10.83 -8.24 3.49
C TYR A 205 -11.66 -8.55 4.73
N GLU A 206 -12.85 -9.13 4.59
CA GLU A 206 -13.70 -9.53 5.73
C GLU A 206 -13.00 -10.54 6.67
N VAL A 207 -12.20 -11.46 6.11
CA VAL A 207 -11.39 -12.41 6.90
C VAL A 207 -10.30 -11.68 7.68
N PHE A 208 -9.59 -10.77 7.01
CA PHE A 208 -8.50 -9.98 7.59
C PHE A 208 -8.99 -8.98 8.64
N SER A 209 -10.15 -8.34 8.41
CA SER A 209 -10.70 -7.30 9.26
C SER A 209 -11.44 -7.84 10.48
N GLY A 210 -11.96 -9.08 10.42
CA GLY A 210 -12.67 -9.75 11.52
C GLY A 210 -11.80 -10.09 12.74
N ASP A 211 -12.34 -10.89 13.67
CA ASP A 211 -11.69 -11.27 14.94
C ASP A 211 -11.12 -12.70 14.95
N GLY A 212 -11.03 -13.32 13.77
CA GLY A 212 -10.60 -14.71 13.59
C GLY A 212 -9.09 -14.94 13.71
N PRO A 213 -8.63 -16.19 13.55
CA PRO A 213 -7.20 -16.53 13.60
C PRO A 213 -6.38 -15.93 12.44
N GLU A 214 -7.04 -15.54 11.35
CA GLU A 214 -6.43 -14.91 10.18
C GLU A 214 -6.55 -13.37 10.20
N SER A 215 -7.07 -12.82 11.30
CA SER A 215 -7.18 -11.38 11.48
C SER A 215 -5.81 -10.72 11.58
N VAL A 216 -5.70 -9.49 11.05
CA VAL A 216 -4.43 -8.76 10.93
C VAL A 216 -4.55 -7.34 11.46
N VAL A 217 -3.42 -6.76 11.87
CA VAL A 217 -3.35 -5.37 12.32
C VAL A 217 -3.25 -4.38 11.15
N MET A 218 -2.70 -4.82 10.02
CA MET A 218 -2.54 -4.04 8.80
C MET A 218 -2.33 -4.93 7.59
N PHE A 219 -2.52 -4.39 6.39
CA PHE A 219 -2.06 -5.03 5.16
C PHE A 219 -0.62 -4.63 4.87
N ALA A 220 0.30 -5.60 4.92
CA ALA A 220 1.65 -5.45 4.39
C ALA A 220 1.63 -5.44 2.85
N THR A 221 0.58 -5.99 2.23
CA THR A 221 0.38 -5.94 0.78
C THR A 221 -1.11 -6.03 0.45
N SER A 222 -1.61 -5.05 -0.31
CA SER A 222 -2.92 -5.10 -0.97
C SER A 222 -2.73 -5.03 -2.49
N THR A 223 -2.87 -6.15 -3.19
CA THR A 223 -2.57 -6.24 -4.61
C THR A 223 -3.73 -5.80 -5.50
N GLY A 224 -3.43 -4.86 -6.41
CA GLY A 224 -4.34 -4.38 -7.45
C GLY A 224 -4.92 -3.00 -7.14
N SER A 225 -4.88 -2.10 -8.12
CA SER A 225 -5.44 -0.74 -7.97
C SER A 225 -6.96 -0.74 -7.75
N PRO A 226 -7.79 -1.35 -8.61
CA PRO A 226 -9.23 -1.35 -8.38
C PRO A 226 -9.62 -2.16 -7.14
N HIS A 227 -8.81 -3.14 -6.76
CA HIS A 227 -8.98 -3.94 -5.55
C HIS A 227 -8.77 -3.13 -4.29
N SER A 228 -7.65 -2.40 -4.21
CA SER A 228 -7.35 -1.51 -3.08
C SER A 228 -8.29 -0.30 -3.03
N ALA A 229 -8.75 0.20 -4.19
CA ALA A 229 -9.77 1.23 -4.24
C ALA A 229 -11.09 0.76 -3.63
N ALA A 230 -11.48 -0.50 -3.88
CA ALA A 230 -12.72 -1.07 -3.36
C ALA A 230 -12.72 -1.26 -1.83
N THR A 231 -11.54 -1.30 -1.19
CA THR A 231 -11.39 -1.41 0.27
C THR A 231 -11.00 -0.10 0.95
N ALA A 232 -10.80 0.99 0.20
CA ALA A 232 -10.28 2.26 0.74
C ALA A 232 -11.13 2.84 1.87
N GLU A 233 -12.46 2.87 1.71
CA GLU A 233 -13.37 3.36 2.76
C GLU A 233 -13.44 2.40 3.95
N LEU A 234 -13.45 1.08 3.69
CA LEU A 234 -13.43 0.07 4.77
C LEU A 234 -12.17 0.18 5.62
N LEU A 235 -11.01 0.42 5.00
CA LEU A 235 -9.75 0.67 5.70
C LEU A 235 -9.85 1.88 6.64
N ILE A 236 -10.60 2.92 6.25
CA ILE A 236 -10.85 4.10 7.09
C ILE A 236 -11.76 3.74 8.27
N GLU A 237 -12.88 3.06 8.00
CA GLU A 237 -13.84 2.60 9.03
C GLU A 237 -13.14 1.72 10.09
N ASP A 238 -12.26 0.82 9.65
CA ASP A 238 -11.55 -0.13 10.53
C ASP A 238 -10.25 0.42 11.13
N ASN A 239 -9.89 1.68 10.86
CA ASN A 239 -8.60 2.29 11.23
C ASN A 239 -7.39 1.45 10.79
N MET A 240 -7.51 0.71 9.68
CA MET A 240 -6.52 -0.25 9.23
C MET A 240 -5.62 0.36 8.16
N ALA A 241 -4.31 0.33 8.39
CA ALA A 241 -3.33 0.75 7.39
C ALA A 241 -3.13 -0.33 6.32
N ALA A 242 -2.84 0.09 5.09
CA ALA A 242 -2.49 -0.81 4.00
C ALA A 242 -1.34 -0.27 3.15
N ILE A 243 -0.42 -1.15 2.77
CA ILE A 243 0.57 -0.87 1.72
C ILE A 243 0.03 -1.43 0.40
N PRO A 244 -0.45 -0.59 -0.53
CA PRO A 244 -0.90 -1.06 -1.82
C PRO A 244 0.28 -1.60 -2.63
N LEU A 245 0.10 -2.76 -3.26
CA LEU A 245 0.86 -3.16 -4.44
C LEU A 245 0.13 -2.63 -5.68
N SER A 246 0.06 -1.31 -5.71
CA SER A 246 -0.56 -0.46 -6.71
C SER A 246 0.07 0.92 -6.60
N TRP A 247 0.29 1.55 -7.74
CA TRP A 247 0.94 2.86 -7.84
C TRP A 247 -0.01 3.89 -8.45
N TYR A 248 -1.31 3.80 -8.12
CA TYR A 248 -2.31 4.75 -8.59
C TYR A 248 -2.05 6.14 -7.99
N SER A 249 -2.06 7.18 -8.82
CA SER A 249 -1.75 8.55 -8.38
C SER A 249 -2.73 9.11 -7.34
N GLY A 250 -3.93 8.53 -7.20
CA GLY A 250 -4.93 8.91 -6.21
C GLY A 250 -4.54 8.60 -4.75
N TRP A 251 -3.58 7.71 -4.50
CA TRP A 251 -3.23 7.32 -3.11
C TRP A 251 -2.70 8.47 -2.26
N ALA A 252 -1.94 9.39 -2.86
CA ALA A 252 -1.44 10.55 -2.15
C ALA A 252 -2.53 11.61 -1.84
N ASP A 253 -3.75 11.48 -2.38
CA ASP A 253 -4.88 12.34 -2.03
C ASP A 253 -5.60 11.73 -0.83
N PRO A 254 -5.61 12.39 0.34
CA PRO A 254 -6.24 11.83 1.54
C PRO A 254 -7.76 11.68 1.43
N SER A 255 -8.42 12.25 0.41
CA SER A 255 -9.82 11.99 0.11
C SER A 255 -10.05 10.65 -0.61
N ILE A 256 -8.99 10.00 -1.08
CA ILE A 256 -9.03 8.72 -1.80
C ILE A 256 -8.21 7.67 -1.05
N GLY A 257 -6.97 7.98 -0.68
CA GLY A 257 -5.98 7.04 -0.14
C GLY A 257 -5.62 7.24 1.33
N LYS A 258 -6.51 7.79 2.17
CA LYS A 258 -6.20 8.18 3.56
C LYS A 258 -5.40 7.15 4.38
N ASN A 259 -5.74 5.86 4.24
CA ASN A 259 -5.11 4.75 4.97
C ASN A 259 -4.25 3.85 4.07
N LEU A 260 -3.98 4.29 2.83
CA LEU A 260 -3.13 3.63 1.85
C LEU A 260 -1.79 4.36 1.79
N PHE A 261 -0.71 3.65 2.09
CA PHE A 261 0.65 4.21 2.14
C PHE A 261 1.43 3.71 0.93
N GLU A 262 1.30 4.39 -0.20
CA GLU A 262 1.94 4.01 -1.46
C GLU A 262 3.47 4.11 -1.38
N VAL A 263 4.18 3.27 -2.13
CA VAL A 263 5.65 3.30 -2.15
C VAL A 263 6.13 3.64 -3.55
N GLN A 264 7.23 4.38 -3.66
CA GLN A 264 7.82 4.82 -4.92
C GLN A 264 6.90 5.80 -5.69
N THR A 265 7.21 6.09 -6.96
CA THR A 265 6.38 7.01 -7.79
C THR A 265 5.05 6.37 -8.21
N ASN A 266 4.09 7.18 -8.66
CA ASN A 266 2.84 6.70 -9.24
C ASN A 266 2.89 6.50 -10.77
N TYR A 267 1.92 5.76 -11.32
CA TYR A 267 1.79 5.45 -12.76
C TYR A 267 1.67 6.70 -13.63
N CYS A 268 1.00 7.73 -13.13
CA CYS A 268 0.86 8.98 -13.87
C CYS A 268 2.22 9.67 -14.09
N ILE A 269 2.99 9.87 -13.02
CA ILE A 269 4.33 10.47 -13.10
C ILE A 269 5.29 9.56 -13.88
N GLU A 270 5.17 8.24 -13.71
CA GLU A 270 5.90 7.27 -14.50
C GLU A 270 5.66 7.48 -16.01
N ALA A 271 4.39 7.63 -16.38
CA ALA A 271 3.98 7.90 -17.75
C ALA A 271 4.47 9.27 -18.26
N MET A 272 4.50 10.30 -17.42
CA MET A 272 5.08 11.60 -17.81
C MET A 272 6.57 11.48 -18.12
N ASN A 273 7.32 10.79 -17.27
CA ASN A 273 8.76 10.58 -17.42
C ASN A 273 9.08 9.77 -18.68
N GLY A 274 8.44 8.62 -18.83
CA GLY A 274 8.63 7.75 -19.99
C GLY A 274 8.23 8.42 -21.29
N THR A 275 7.06 9.10 -21.34
CA THR A 275 6.61 9.85 -22.53
C THR A 275 7.62 10.91 -22.96
N THR A 276 8.20 11.64 -22.00
CA THR A 276 9.21 12.66 -22.31
C THR A 276 10.45 12.04 -22.96
N TYR A 277 10.98 10.96 -22.38
CA TYR A 277 12.14 10.27 -22.96
C TYR A 277 11.83 9.71 -24.36
N MET A 278 10.65 9.10 -24.53
CA MET A 278 10.26 8.51 -25.80
C MET A 278 10.08 9.56 -26.90
N ALA A 279 9.55 10.72 -26.55
CA ALA A 279 9.42 11.86 -27.45
C ALA A 279 10.78 12.40 -27.93
N GLU A 280 11.74 12.53 -27.00
CA GLU A 280 13.10 13.00 -27.31
C GLU A 280 13.88 12.02 -28.20
N THR A 281 13.58 10.73 -28.08
CA THR A 281 14.40 9.65 -28.67
C THR A 281 13.80 9.07 -29.94
N TYR A 282 12.50 8.82 -29.97
CA TYR A 282 11.86 8.01 -31.02
C TYR A 282 10.91 8.78 -31.94
N GLY A 283 10.35 9.91 -31.49
CA GLY A 283 9.50 10.75 -32.34
C GLY A 283 8.27 11.31 -31.63
N SER A 284 7.44 12.04 -32.37
CA SER A 284 6.35 12.84 -31.78
C SER A 284 4.97 12.20 -31.89
N ASN A 285 4.83 11.04 -32.53
CA ASN A 285 3.55 10.36 -32.68
C ASN A 285 3.45 9.17 -31.71
N VAL A 286 2.50 9.24 -30.78
CA VAL A 286 2.27 8.20 -29.77
C VAL A 286 0.96 7.47 -30.01
N ALA A 287 0.99 6.15 -29.86
CA ALA A 287 -0.20 5.33 -29.64
C ALA A 287 -0.30 4.95 -28.14
N ILE A 288 -1.50 4.98 -27.57
CA ILE A 288 -1.77 4.59 -26.18
C ILE A 288 -2.62 3.32 -26.20
N ALA A 289 -2.27 2.31 -25.41
CA ALA A 289 -3.09 1.11 -25.21
C ALA A 289 -2.99 0.62 -23.76
N THR A 290 -4.07 0.76 -22.99
CA THR A 290 -4.05 0.47 -21.55
C THR A 290 -5.25 -0.36 -21.10
N PHE A 291 -5.12 -1.01 -19.95
CA PHE A 291 -6.26 -1.57 -19.23
C PHE A 291 -7.22 -0.46 -18.75
N PRO A 292 -8.50 -0.75 -18.50
CA PRO A 292 -9.40 0.20 -17.87
C PRO A 292 -9.10 0.37 -16.36
N GLY A 293 -9.62 1.43 -15.76
CA GLY A 293 -9.56 1.70 -14.32
C GLY A 293 -8.24 2.31 -13.83
N ASP A 294 -8.07 2.31 -12.51
CA ASP A 294 -7.05 3.07 -11.76
C ASP A 294 -5.60 2.70 -12.10
N TYR A 295 -5.37 1.55 -12.74
CA TYR A 295 -4.07 1.19 -13.27
C TYR A 295 -3.82 1.85 -14.64
N GLY A 296 -4.62 1.48 -15.64
CA GLY A 296 -4.32 1.84 -17.03
C GLY A 296 -4.76 3.24 -17.44
N GLN A 297 -5.81 3.79 -16.84
CA GLN A 297 -6.27 5.15 -17.17
C GLN A 297 -5.45 6.22 -16.44
N ASP A 298 -4.94 5.91 -15.25
CA ASP A 298 -4.00 6.78 -14.52
C ASP A 298 -2.72 7.04 -15.33
N ALA A 299 -2.09 5.97 -15.82
CA ALA A 299 -0.94 6.09 -16.72
C ALA A 299 -1.29 6.78 -18.04
N ALA A 300 -2.42 6.42 -18.67
CA ALA A 300 -2.85 7.03 -19.93
C ALA A 300 -3.03 8.55 -19.80
N ARG A 301 -3.54 9.02 -18.66
CA ARG A 301 -3.61 10.45 -18.37
C ARG A 301 -2.22 11.07 -18.27
N GLY A 302 -1.28 10.43 -17.57
CA GLY A 302 0.11 10.89 -17.50
C GLY A 302 0.76 11.03 -18.88
N VAL A 303 0.52 10.09 -19.79
CA VAL A 303 0.94 10.20 -21.20
C VAL A 303 0.33 11.43 -21.86
N LYS A 304 -0.98 11.65 -21.70
CA LYS A 304 -1.69 12.78 -22.31
C LYS A 304 -1.24 14.14 -21.77
N ILE A 305 -0.95 14.24 -20.47
CA ILE A 305 -0.39 15.45 -19.85
C ILE A 305 0.98 15.75 -20.45
N ALA A 306 1.87 14.77 -20.54
CA ALA A 306 3.18 14.97 -21.16
C ALA A 306 3.09 15.23 -22.66
N ALA A 307 2.16 14.58 -23.38
CA ALA A 307 1.92 14.84 -24.79
C ALA A 307 1.47 16.29 -25.04
N GLU A 308 0.59 16.82 -24.19
CA GLU A 308 0.16 18.22 -24.26
C GLU A 308 1.33 19.17 -23.98
N ALA A 309 2.11 18.93 -22.92
CA ALA A 309 3.25 19.76 -22.54
C ALA A 309 4.34 19.81 -23.61
N LEU A 310 4.58 18.69 -24.31
CA LEU A 310 5.64 18.54 -25.31
C LEU A 310 5.16 18.78 -26.74
N GLY A 311 3.86 18.95 -26.97
CA GLY A 311 3.27 19.12 -28.30
C GLY A 311 3.32 17.86 -29.17
N LEU A 312 3.11 16.69 -28.56
CA LEU A 312 3.07 15.39 -29.25
C LEU A 312 1.69 15.13 -29.87
N ASN A 313 1.66 14.23 -30.86
CA ASN A 313 0.43 13.77 -31.49
C ASN A 313 0.03 12.41 -30.91
N VAL A 314 -1.09 12.36 -30.18
CA VAL A 314 -1.73 11.07 -29.87
C VAL A 314 -2.47 10.60 -31.12
N VAL A 315 -1.83 9.71 -31.88
CA VAL A 315 -2.33 9.22 -33.18
C VAL A 315 -3.24 8.00 -33.06
N TYR A 316 -3.19 7.32 -31.92
CA TYR A 316 -4.17 6.32 -31.50
C TYR A 316 -4.37 6.41 -29.99
N ASP A 317 -5.63 6.54 -29.57
CA ASP A 317 -6.03 6.64 -28.16
C ASP A 317 -6.86 5.41 -27.79
N GLY A 318 -6.17 4.37 -27.33
CA GLY A 318 -6.74 3.13 -26.81
C GLY A 318 -6.76 3.09 -25.28
N GLU A 319 -6.93 4.23 -24.61
CA GLU A 319 -7.13 4.28 -23.17
C GLU A 319 -8.29 3.37 -22.75
N GLY A 320 -8.03 2.44 -21.82
CA GLY A 320 -9.03 1.51 -21.31
C GLY A 320 -9.58 0.49 -22.32
N ALA A 321 -9.04 0.46 -23.55
CA ALA A 321 -9.55 -0.38 -24.63
C ALA A 321 -9.04 -1.83 -24.56
N VAL A 322 -7.95 -2.08 -23.82
CA VAL A 322 -7.36 -3.42 -23.70
C VAL A 322 -8.06 -4.17 -22.57
N ILE A 323 -8.81 -5.20 -22.91
CA ILE A 323 -9.55 -6.01 -21.93
C ILE A 323 -8.87 -7.39 -21.79
N PRO A 324 -8.32 -7.77 -20.62
CA PRO A 324 -7.70 -9.07 -20.42
C PRO A 324 -8.59 -10.23 -20.90
N GLY A 325 -8.00 -11.16 -21.67
CA GLY A 325 -8.72 -12.33 -22.20
C GLY A 325 -9.68 -12.05 -23.39
N ALA A 326 -9.91 -10.78 -23.76
CA ALA A 326 -10.68 -10.43 -24.95
C ALA A 326 -9.84 -10.48 -26.24
N ASP A 327 -10.52 -10.36 -27.39
CA ASP A 327 -9.85 -10.24 -28.69
C ASP A 327 -9.19 -8.85 -28.84
N GLN A 328 -7.87 -8.84 -28.92
CA GLN A 328 -7.06 -7.62 -29.05
C GLN A 328 -6.85 -7.17 -30.51
N THR A 329 -7.42 -7.88 -31.50
CA THR A 329 -7.29 -7.54 -32.92
C THR A 329 -7.65 -6.08 -33.23
N PRO A 330 -8.73 -5.50 -32.68
CA PRO A 330 -9.06 -4.08 -32.91
C PRO A 330 -7.99 -3.12 -32.41
N VAL A 331 -7.40 -3.39 -31.24
CA VAL A 331 -6.32 -2.57 -30.66
C VAL A 331 -5.06 -2.68 -31.52
N ILE A 332 -4.69 -3.90 -31.92
CA ILE A 332 -3.54 -4.14 -32.81
C ILE A 332 -3.71 -3.40 -34.14
N THR A 333 -4.90 -3.48 -34.75
CA THR A 333 -5.18 -2.76 -36.01
C THR A 333 -5.10 -1.25 -35.81
N GLY A 334 -5.65 -0.72 -34.72
CA GLY A 334 -5.55 0.69 -34.37
C GLY A 334 -4.10 1.17 -34.26
N ILE A 335 -3.25 0.42 -33.56
CA ILE A 335 -1.82 0.72 -33.43
C ILE A 335 -1.13 0.68 -34.80
N VAL A 336 -1.30 -0.39 -35.57
CA VAL A 336 -0.64 -0.59 -36.87
C VAL A 336 -1.04 0.48 -37.89
N GLU A 337 -2.31 0.89 -37.91
CA GLU A 337 -2.82 1.90 -38.85
C GLU A 337 -2.53 3.35 -38.40
N SER A 338 -2.19 3.57 -37.13
CA SER A 338 -1.98 4.91 -36.55
C SER A 338 -0.77 5.66 -37.11
N GLY A 339 0.26 4.92 -37.56
CA GLY A 339 1.54 5.51 -37.92
C GLY A 339 2.32 6.08 -36.73
N ALA A 340 2.08 5.58 -35.52
CA ALA A 340 2.84 5.97 -34.33
C ALA A 340 4.34 5.67 -34.49
N ASP A 341 5.17 6.56 -33.94
CA ASP A 341 6.61 6.34 -33.79
C ASP A 341 6.88 5.36 -32.64
N TRP A 342 6.04 5.42 -31.61
CA TRP A 342 6.11 4.54 -30.45
C TRP A 342 4.75 4.34 -29.76
N VAL A 343 4.67 3.27 -28.96
CA VAL A 343 3.45 2.86 -28.24
C VAL A 343 3.70 2.89 -26.74
N TRP A 344 2.81 3.55 -25.99
CA TRP A 344 2.71 3.39 -24.53
C TRP A 344 1.74 2.28 -24.16
N VAL A 345 2.16 1.39 -23.26
CA VAL A 345 1.29 0.36 -22.68
C VAL A 345 1.27 0.35 -21.16
N THR A 346 0.10 0.07 -20.60
CA THR A 346 -0.10 -0.14 -19.15
C THR A 346 -1.00 -1.36 -18.97
N LEU A 347 -0.35 -2.52 -18.93
CA LEU A 347 -0.94 -3.86 -19.09
C LEU A 347 -0.24 -4.86 -18.15
N ASN A 348 -0.60 -6.14 -18.24
CA ASN A 348 0.19 -7.23 -17.66
C ASN A 348 1.20 -7.79 -18.70
N PRO A 349 2.18 -8.62 -18.28
CA PRO A 349 3.25 -9.08 -19.17
C PRO A 349 2.75 -9.87 -20.39
N SER A 350 1.74 -10.73 -20.20
CA SER A 350 1.22 -11.58 -21.27
C SER A 350 0.48 -10.78 -22.35
N THR A 351 -0.28 -9.76 -21.95
CA THR A 351 -1.03 -8.91 -22.88
C THR A 351 -0.11 -7.91 -23.58
N THR A 352 0.93 -7.40 -22.90
CA THR A 352 2.03 -6.68 -23.56
C THR A 352 2.65 -7.53 -24.67
N ALA A 353 2.97 -8.79 -24.37
CA ALA A 353 3.58 -9.68 -25.35
C ALA A 353 2.66 -9.97 -26.55
N GLN A 354 1.35 -10.12 -26.29
CA GLN A 354 0.34 -10.29 -27.32
C GLN A 354 0.25 -9.08 -28.26
N LEU A 355 0.20 -7.85 -27.72
CA LEU A 355 0.09 -6.63 -28.50
C LEU A 355 1.36 -6.32 -29.28
N LEU A 356 2.54 -6.43 -28.65
CA LEU A 356 3.84 -6.23 -29.30
C LEU A 356 4.03 -7.23 -30.43
N GLY A 357 3.90 -8.54 -30.13
CA GLY A 357 4.07 -9.60 -31.12
C GLY A 357 3.04 -9.57 -32.24
N GLY A 358 1.78 -9.29 -31.91
CA GLY A 358 0.69 -9.16 -32.89
C GLY A 358 0.89 -7.98 -33.84
N SER A 359 1.30 -6.82 -33.30
CA SER A 359 1.59 -5.62 -34.10
C SER A 359 2.82 -5.82 -34.99
N ALA A 360 3.87 -6.47 -34.47
CA ALA A 360 5.05 -6.83 -35.25
C ALA A 360 4.71 -7.80 -36.39
N ALA A 361 3.87 -8.81 -36.15
CA ALA A 361 3.39 -9.73 -37.19
C ALA A 361 2.55 -9.01 -38.26
N ALA A 362 1.88 -7.92 -37.90
CA ALA A 362 1.16 -7.04 -38.81
C ALA A 362 2.06 -5.97 -39.49
N GLY A 363 3.36 -5.97 -39.21
CA GLY A 363 4.37 -5.12 -39.86
C GLY A 363 4.68 -3.81 -39.15
N TYR A 364 4.16 -3.58 -37.93
CA TYR A 364 4.53 -2.43 -37.11
C TYR A 364 5.86 -2.66 -36.39
N THR A 365 6.80 -1.73 -36.53
CA THR A 365 8.15 -1.80 -35.93
C THR A 365 8.53 -0.52 -35.18
N GLY A 366 7.55 0.20 -34.64
CA GLY A 366 7.81 1.34 -33.75
C GLY A 366 8.24 0.88 -32.36
N GLN A 367 8.85 1.77 -31.59
CA GLN A 367 9.31 1.46 -30.23
C GLN A 367 8.11 1.28 -29.29
N TRP A 368 8.25 0.47 -28.26
CA TRP A 368 7.27 0.29 -27.20
C TRP A 368 7.88 0.73 -25.87
N ILE A 369 7.05 1.31 -25.03
CA ILE A 369 7.36 1.53 -23.63
C ILE A 369 6.20 1.04 -22.78
N GLY A 370 6.50 0.41 -21.66
CA GLY A 370 5.47 -0.03 -20.73
C GLY A 370 5.77 0.34 -19.29
N SER A 371 4.71 0.60 -18.53
CA SER A 371 4.77 0.81 -17.08
C SER A 371 5.33 -0.42 -16.35
N ALA A 372 5.77 -0.26 -15.11
CA ALA A 372 6.46 -1.30 -14.36
C ALA A 372 5.77 -2.69 -14.37
N PRO A 373 4.44 -2.83 -14.18
CA PRO A 373 3.80 -4.15 -14.16
C PRO A 373 3.63 -4.82 -15.53
N SER A 374 4.01 -4.13 -16.63
CA SER A 374 3.77 -4.60 -17.99
C SER A 374 4.84 -5.55 -18.53
N TRP A 375 5.86 -5.87 -17.72
CA TRP A 375 7.00 -6.70 -18.10
C TRP A 375 7.27 -7.83 -17.10
N ASN A 376 7.85 -8.93 -17.60
CA ASN A 376 8.45 -9.99 -16.78
C ASN A 376 9.69 -10.54 -17.53
N PRO A 377 10.87 -10.67 -16.90
CA PRO A 377 12.07 -11.20 -17.54
C PRO A 377 11.89 -12.60 -18.16
N ALA A 378 10.98 -13.42 -17.66
CA ALA A 378 10.66 -14.73 -18.23
C ALA A 378 10.13 -14.66 -19.68
N LEU A 379 9.68 -13.49 -20.14
CA LEU A 379 9.34 -13.28 -21.56
C LEU A 379 10.56 -13.46 -22.47
N LEU A 380 11.79 -13.28 -21.97
CA LEU A 380 13.03 -13.53 -22.73
C LEU A 380 13.33 -15.02 -22.97
N LEU A 381 12.53 -15.92 -22.39
CA LEU A 381 12.56 -17.35 -22.70
C LEU A 381 11.74 -17.70 -23.95
N VAL A 382 10.93 -16.77 -24.47
CA VAL A 382 10.04 -17.01 -25.61
C VAL A 382 10.75 -16.67 -26.92
N ASP A 383 11.10 -17.70 -27.69
CA ASP A 383 11.71 -17.56 -29.02
C ASP A 383 10.83 -16.72 -29.97
N GLY A 384 11.45 -15.80 -30.71
CA GLY A 384 10.77 -14.86 -31.58
C GLY A 384 10.26 -13.61 -30.86
N PHE A 385 9.82 -13.73 -29.61
CA PHE A 385 9.43 -12.58 -28.80
C PHE A 385 10.65 -11.87 -28.19
N LYS A 386 11.62 -12.64 -27.65
CA LYS A 386 12.81 -12.07 -27.01
C LYS A 386 13.60 -11.15 -27.96
N GLU A 387 13.70 -11.49 -29.25
CA GLU A 387 14.34 -10.63 -30.25
C GLU A 387 13.51 -9.37 -30.57
N LEU A 388 12.19 -9.44 -30.47
CA LEU A 388 11.33 -8.25 -30.62
C LEU A 388 11.46 -7.32 -29.44
N ALA A 389 11.50 -7.86 -28.22
CA ALA A 389 11.67 -7.06 -27.02
C ALA A 389 13.04 -6.38 -26.99
N ASP A 390 14.12 -7.13 -27.27
CA ASP A 390 15.48 -6.60 -27.43
C ASP A 390 15.59 -5.48 -28.47
N ALA A 391 14.80 -5.57 -29.55
CA ALA A 391 14.84 -4.58 -30.62
C ALA A 391 13.94 -3.36 -30.39
N PHE A 392 12.81 -3.51 -29.68
CA PHE A 392 11.72 -2.55 -29.73
C PHE A 392 11.04 -2.26 -28.39
N TYR A 393 11.56 -2.69 -27.25
CA TYR A 393 10.91 -2.48 -25.95
C TYR A 393 11.80 -1.76 -24.94
N THR A 394 11.30 -0.63 -24.44
CA THR A 394 11.84 0.09 -23.30
C THR A 394 10.99 -0.21 -22.07
N HIS A 395 11.64 -0.60 -20.98
CA HIS A 395 10.96 -0.84 -19.72
C HIS A 395 11.04 0.41 -18.84
N SER A 396 9.89 0.97 -18.48
CA SER A 396 9.80 1.98 -17.41
C SER A 396 9.52 1.27 -16.10
N THR A 397 10.19 1.72 -15.04
CA THR A 397 9.95 1.23 -13.69
C THR A 397 10.37 2.28 -12.66
N TYR A 398 9.92 2.10 -11.43
CA TYR A 398 10.31 2.91 -10.27
C TYR A 398 11.21 2.16 -9.29
N THR A 399 11.60 0.95 -9.69
CA THR A 399 12.49 0.05 -8.96
C THR A 399 13.82 -0.03 -9.68
N VAL A 400 14.93 0.12 -8.96
CA VAL A 400 16.23 -0.20 -9.54
C VAL A 400 16.35 -1.72 -9.71
N LEU A 401 16.80 -2.21 -10.86
CA LEU A 401 16.81 -3.66 -11.15
C LEU A 401 18.13 -4.36 -10.78
N LEU A 402 18.09 -5.69 -10.65
CA LEU A 402 19.26 -6.55 -10.43
C LEU A 402 20.10 -6.72 -11.71
N GLY A 403 21.42 -6.87 -11.58
CA GLY A 403 22.36 -6.93 -12.72
C GLY A 403 22.68 -5.54 -13.29
N GLU A 404 23.70 -5.37 -14.15
CA GLU A 404 24.43 -4.12 -14.55
C GLU A 404 23.93 -2.72 -14.10
N GLY A 405 22.65 -2.40 -13.94
CA GLY A 405 22.17 -1.31 -13.06
C GLY A 405 22.51 -1.48 -11.56
N ALA A 406 22.56 -2.71 -11.04
CA ALA A 406 23.10 -3.07 -9.73
C ALA A 406 24.65 -3.23 -9.71
N GLY A 407 25.33 -2.79 -10.76
CA GLY A 407 26.80 -2.71 -10.83
C GLY A 407 27.34 -1.47 -11.54
N ALA A 408 26.48 -0.66 -12.15
CA ALA A 408 26.79 0.61 -12.81
C ALA A 408 26.60 1.76 -11.83
N GLY A 409 27.41 1.75 -10.77
CA GLY A 409 27.47 2.81 -9.77
C GLY A 409 26.65 2.55 -8.51
N ALA A 410 26.38 3.63 -7.77
CA ALA A 410 26.01 3.63 -6.35
C ALA A 410 24.74 2.84 -5.97
N VAL A 411 23.84 2.53 -6.90
CA VAL A 411 22.56 1.86 -6.59
C VAL A 411 22.69 0.33 -6.51
N GLY A 412 23.64 -0.24 -7.25
CA GLY A 412 24.11 -1.61 -7.02
C GLY A 412 24.84 -1.85 -5.71
N GLU A 413 25.33 -0.75 -5.15
CA GLU A 413 26.02 -0.70 -3.87
C GLU A 413 25.07 -0.28 -2.74
N ALA A 414 23.76 -0.11 -3.01
CA ALA A 414 22.78 0.25 -2.01
C ALA A 414 22.76 -0.82 -0.90
N ALA A 415 22.72 -0.37 0.36
CA ALA A 415 22.75 -1.27 1.51
C ALA A 415 21.58 -2.26 1.47
N GLY A 416 20.38 -1.79 1.11
CA GLY A 416 19.20 -2.64 1.00
C GLY A 416 19.30 -3.68 -0.12
N MET A 417 20.02 -3.37 -1.21
CA MET A 417 20.25 -4.33 -2.29
C MET A 417 21.18 -5.47 -1.85
N GLN A 418 22.26 -5.12 -1.13
CA GLN A 418 23.19 -6.11 -0.60
C GLN A 418 22.51 -6.99 0.46
N GLU A 419 21.71 -6.40 1.35
CA GLU A 419 20.92 -7.14 2.34
C GLU A 419 19.96 -8.12 1.67
N LEU A 420 19.15 -7.65 0.70
CA LEU A 420 18.24 -8.51 -0.06
C LEU A 420 18.97 -9.71 -0.67
N LEU A 421 20.08 -9.47 -1.37
CA LEU A 421 20.83 -10.53 -2.03
C LEU A 421 21.44 -11.52 -1.02
N ASP A 422 22.00 -11.03 0.08
CA ASP A 422 22.63 -11.86 1.11
C ASP A 422 21.57 -12.73 1.83
N VAL A 423 20.46 -12.13 2.23
CA VAL A 423 19.36 -12.84 2.89
C VAL A 423 18.71 -13.86 1.94
N MET A 424 18.41 -13.47 0.70
CA MET A 424 17.81 -14.41 -0.25
C MET A 424 18.75 -15.58 -0.58
N ARG A 425 20.08 -15.36 -0.65
CA ARG A 425 21.05 -16.45 -0.82
C ARG A 425 21.12 -17.37 0.38
N GLU A 426 20.95 -16.85 1.59
CA GLU A 426 20.95 -17.67 2.80
C GLU A 426 19.67 -18.50 2.92
N TYR A 427 18.51 -17.88 2.76
CA TYR A 427 17.21 -18.50 3.05
C TYR A 427 16.63 -19.25 1.85
N ARG A 428 16.90 -18.80 0.61
CA ARG A 428 16.35 -19.37 -0.63
C ARG A 428 17.39 -19.37 -1.77
N PRO A 429 18.54 -20.05 -1.63
CA PRO A 429 19.63 -20.03 -2.62
C PRO A 429 19.23 -20.49 -4.03
N GLU A 430 18.22 -21.35 -4.13
CA GLU A 430 17.71 -21.90 -5.40
C GLU A 430 16.54 -21.08 -5.97
N ALA A 431 16.13 -19.99 -5.32
CA ALA A 431 15.14 -19.08 -5.87
C ALA A 431 15.64 -18.47 -7.18
N SER A 432 14.74 -18.29 -8.13
CA SER A 432 15.03 -17.67 -9.43
C SER A 432 15.61 -16.28 -9.25
N TRP A 433 16.57 -15.89 -10.09
CA TRP A 433 16.98 -14.50 -10.20
C TRP A 433 15.82 -13.63 -10.68
N ASP A 434 15.35 -12.69 -9.85
CA ASP A 434 14.14 -11.93 -10.14
C ASP A 434 14.14 -10.54 -9.45
N ASP A 435 13.89 -9.49 -10.22
CA ASP A 435 13.88 -8.10 -9.74
C ASP A 435 12.68 -7.79 -8.82
N PHE A 436 11.61 -8.59 -8.89
CA PHE A 436 10.40 -8.36 -8.10
C PHE A 436 10.62 -8.54 -6.59
N TYR A 437 11.70 -9.21 -6.16
CA TYR A 437 12.08 -9.30 -4.75
C TYR A 437 12.35 -7.94 -4.11
N ILE A 438 12.73 -6.94 -4.91
CA ILE A 438 13.05 -5.60 -4.43
C ILE A 438 11.78 -4.90 -3.93
N ILE A 439 10.65 -5.12 -4.60
CA ILE A 439 9.37 -4.53 -4.20
C ILE A 439 8.93 -5.04 -2.82
N SER A 440 9.07 -6.34 -2.58
CA SER A 440 8.78 -6.91 -1.25
C SER A 440 9.72 -6.39 -0.17
N TRP A 441 10.99 -6.16 -0.47
CA TRP A 441 11.93 -5.57 0.50
C TRP A 441 11.57 -4.14 0.85
N ILE A 442 11.17 -3.33 -0.14
CA ILE A 442 10.68 -1.97 0.07
C ILE A 442 9.44 -1.98 0.98
N GLN A 443 8.44 -2.80 0.66
CA GLN A 443 7.23 -2.91 1.49
C GLN A 443 7.56 -3.47 2.88
N GLY A 444 8.48 -4.42 2.98
CA GLY A 444 9.01 -4.96 4.23
C GLY A 444 9.65 -3.88 5.11
N TYR A 445 10.52 -3.03 4.55
CA TYR A 445 11.11 -1.90 5.27
C TYR A 445 10.08 -0.90 5.77
N VAL A 446 9.08 -0.58 4.96
CA VAL A 446 8.00 0.32 5.36
C VAL A 446 7.23 -0.28 6.54
N VAL A 447 6.73 -1.50 6.40
CA VAL A 447 5.95 -2.17 7.46
C VAL A 447 6.79 -2.36 8.73
N HIS A 448 8.06 -2.75 8.60
CA HIS A 448 8.96 -2.88 9.74
C HIS A 448 9.06 -1.58 10.53
N GLN A 449 9.35 -0.46 9.86
CA GLN A 449 9.51 0.83 10.52
C GLN A 449 8.20 1.32 11.16
N ILE A 450 7.06 1.09 10.50
CA ILE A 450 5.73 1.40 11.06
C ILE A 450 5.50 0.60 12.36
N LEU A 451 5.73 -0.71 12.33
CA LEU A 451 5.52 -1.56 13.50
C LEU A 451 6.54 -1.28 14.62
N ASP A 452 7.78 -0.98 14.28
CA ASP A 452 8.82 -0.56 15.24
C ASP A 452 8.42 0.74 15.95
N GLN A 453 7.88 1.70 15.20
CA GLN A 453 7.35 2.93 15.77
C GLN A 453 6.10 2.69 16.62
N ALA A 454 5.18 1.83 16.19
CA ALA A 454 3.97 1.47 16.95
C ALA A 454 4.32 0.79 18.29
N ILE A 455 5.27 -0.15 18.29
CA ILE A 455 5.79 -0.81 19.50
C ILE A 455 6.46 0.22 20.41
N SER A 456 7.27 1.12 19.85
CA SER A 456 7.92 2.20 20.60
C SER A 456 6.92 3.18 21.24
N ASN A 457 5.79 3.41 20.56
CA ASN A 457 4.68 4.22 21.06
C ASN A 457 3.88 3.50 22.16
N GLY A 458 4.12 2.20 22.38
CA GLY A 458 3.36 1.41 23.33
C GLY A 458 1.97 0.99 22.82
N ASN A 459 1.69 1.15 21.52
CA ASN A 459 0.37 0.95 20.93
C ASN A 459 0.45 0.26 19.56
N ILE A 460 0.15 -1.04 19.55
CA ILE A 460 0.03 -1.88 18.34
C ILE A 460 -1.43 -2.26 18.06
N THR A 461 -2.38 -1.42 18.46
CA THR A 461 -3.75 -1.48 17.90
C THR A 461 -3.73 -1.07 16.42
N ARG A 462 -4.77 -1.37 15.64
CA ARG A 462 -4.91 -0.87 14.25
C ARG A 462 -4.75 0.64 14.17
N ALA A 463 -5.45 1.36 15.05
CA ALA A 463 -5.35 2.81 15.17
C ALA A 463 -3.93 3.27 15.57
N GLY A 464 -3.26 2.54 16.47
CA GLY A 464 -1.87 2.80 16.87
C GLY A 464 -0.86 2.61 15.73
N VAL A 465 -1.02 1.53 14.95
CA VAL A 465 -0.22 1.25 13.75
C VAL A 465 -0.46 2.31 12.66
N LEU A 466 -1.71 2.71 12.43
CA LEU A 466 -2.06 3.79 11.52
C LEU A 466 -1.44 5.14 11.96
N ALA A 467 -1.49 5.44 13.26
CA ALA A 467 -0.85 6.64 13.81
C ALA A 467 0.67 6.60 13.66
N ALA A 468 1.29 5.43 13.87
CA ALA A 468 2.73 5.23 13.66
C ALA A 468 3.14 5.38 12.19
N ALA A 469 2.31 4.93 11.24
CA ALA A 469 2.54 5.13 9.81
C ALA A 469 2.63 6.62 9.43
N ASN A 470 1.84 7.47 10.10
CA ASN A 470 1.88 8.92 9.95
C ASN A 470 3.01 9.61 10.75
N GLN A 471 3.88 8.86 11.43
CA GLN A 471 5.04 9.41 12.14
C GLN A 471 6.36 9.05 11.47
N VAL A 472 6.34 8.04 10.59
CA VAL A 472 7.53 7.51 9.94
C VAL A 472 7.82 8.27 8.63
N THR A 473 9.10 8.52 8.41
CA THR A 473 9.67 8.68 7.06
C THR A 473 10.47 7.41 6.81
N ALA A 474 9.99 6.57 5.91
CA ALA A 474 10.56 5.24 5.69
C ALA A 474 11.91 5.38 4.97
N ASP A 475 12.98 4.96 5.64
CA ASP A 475 14.29 4.75 5.02
C ASP A 475 14.22 3.46 4.20
N LEU A 476 14.44 3.58 2.88
CA LEU A 476 14.36 2.44 1.96
C LEU A 476 15.75 1.87 1.62
N ASN A 477 16.77 2.27 2.39
CA ASN A 477 18.16 1.80 2.30
C ASN A 477 18.74 1.90 0.87
N GLY A 478 18.33 2.91 0.12
CA GLY A 478 18.76 3.17 -1.25
C GLY A 478 18.12 2.28 -2.32
N LEU A 479 17.13 1.44 -1.99
CA LEU A 479 16.33 0.70 -2.97
C LEU A 479 15.35 1.62 -3.74
N ALA A 480 14.92 2.69 -3.08
CA ALA A 480 14.12 3.80 -3.60
C ALA A 480 14.36 5.05 -2.73
N PRO A 481 13.90 6.24 -3.14
CA PRO A 481 13.95 7.42 -2.28
C PRO A 481 13.18 7.22 -0.98
N ASP A 482 13.68 7.76 0.13
CA ASP A 482 12.96 7.76 1.40
C ASP A 482 11.61 8.44 1.24
N GLN A 483 10.58 7.92 1.91
CA GLN A 483 9.21 8.34 1.65
C GLN A 483 8.43 8.61 2.93
N SER A 484 7.62 9.68 2.89
CA SER A 484 6.64 10.01 3.91
C SER A 484 5.30 10.30 3.23
N TRP A 485 4.20 10.14 3.96
CA TRP A 485 2.83 10.33 3.45
C TRP A 485 2.14 11.54 4.08
N VAL A 486 2.82 12.25 4.98
CA VAL A 486 2.21 13.32 5.78
C VAL A 486 2.55 14.69 5.22
N GLY A 487 1.53 15.50 4.99
CA GLY A 487 1.68 16.88 4.56
C GLY A 487 1.14 17.11 3.15
N ASN A 488 1.75 18.03 2.42
CA ASN A 488 1.32 18.33 1.06
C ASN A 488 1.85 17.26 0.10
N PRO A 489 0.99 16.59 -0.70
CA PRO A 489 1.43 15.60 -1.67
C PRO A 489 2.52 16.09 -2.63
N ASN A 490 2.55 17.40 -2.94
CA ASN A 490 3.61 17.97 -3.78
C ASN A 490 5.02 17.82 -3.19
N ASP A 491 5.13 17.78 -1.86
CA ASP A 491 6.39 17.67 -1.14
C ASP A 491 6.83 16.21 -0.95
N ASN A 492 5.88 15.26 -1.02
CA ASN A 492 6.07 13.88 -0.58
C ASN A 492 6.03 12.85 -1.72
N VAL A 493 5.30 13.13 -2.80
CA VAL A 493 5.19 12.21 -3.93
C VAL A 493 6.56 12.07 -4.60
N VAL A 494 7.06 10.83 -4.63
CA VAL A 494 8.28 10.49 -5.36
C VAL A 494 8.03 10.70 -6.85
N ARG A 495 8.95 11.40 -7.53
CA ARG A 495 8.80 11.75 -8.95
C ARG A 495 9.77 11.02 -9.89
N GLU A 496 10.67 10.23 -9.32
CA GLU A 496 11.78 9.62 -10.02
C GLU A 496 11.42 8.22 -10.54
N THR A 497 11.83 7.93 -11.76
CA THR A 497 11.78 6.61 -12.38
C THR A 497 13.12 6.19 -12.95
N TYR A 498 13.19 4.95 -13.39
CA TYR A 498 14.26 4.34 -14.14
C TYR A 498 13.71 3.86 -15.48
N LEU A 499 14.52 4.03 -16.52
CA LEU A 499 14.25 3.56 -17.87
C LEU A 499 15.35 2.57 -18.25
N TYR A 500 14.94 1.39 -18.69
CA TYR A 500 15.83 0.31 -19.09
C TYR A 500 15.57 -0.12 -20.52
N ASP A 501 16.64 -0.51 -21.20
CA ASP A 501 16.56 -1.23 -22.46
C ASP A 501 16.56 -2.72 -22.15
N VAL A 502 15.75 -3.48 -22.87
CA VAL A 502 15.85 -4.93 -22.83
C VAL A 502 17.09 -5.33 -23.62
N ASP A 503 18.08 -5.92 -22.94
CA ASP A 503 19.33 -6.39 -23.56
C ASP A 503 19.43 -7.91 -23.39
N LEU A 504 19.10 -8.62 -24.47
CA LEU A 504 19.13 -10.08 -24.51
C LEU A 504 20.54 -10.64 -24.29
N SER A 505 21.60 -9.87 -24.56
CA SER A 505 22.98 -10.30 -24.34
C SER A 505 23.36 -10.33 -22.86
N LEU A 506 22.63 -9.58 -22.02
CA LEU A 506 22.78 -9.59 -20.56
C LEU A 506 21.91 -10.64 -19.88
N TYR A 507 20.85 -11.13 -20.53
CA TYR A 507 19.94 -12.09 -19.90
C TYR A 507 20.61 -13.42 -19.58
N THR A 508 20.44 -13.91 -18.35
CA THR A 508 20.94 -15.23 -17.91
C THR A 508 19.79 -16.21 -17.69
N PRO A 509 19.49 -17.09 -18.68
CA PRO A 509 18.34 -18.00 -18.58
C PRO A 509 18.47 -19.00 -17.43
N GLY A 510 17.42 -19.10 -16.60
CA GLY A 510 17.35 -20.08 -15.51
C GLY A 510 18.30 -19.81 -14.35
N ALA A 511 18.83 -18.59 -14.24
CA ALA A 511 19.66 -18.18 -13.12
C ALA A 511 18.89 -18.23 -11.79
N THR A 512 19.65 -18.45 -10.73
CA THR A 512 19.22 -18.41 -9.34
C THR A 512 19.87 -17.22 -8.62
N ILE A 513 19.37 -16.89 -7.43
CA ILE A 513 19.94 -15.81 -6.61
C ILE A 513 21.40 -16.08 -6.18
N SER A 514 21.82 -17.35 -6.21
CA SER A 514 23.19 -17.79 -5.95
C SER A 514 24.16 -17.52 -7.10
N ASP A 515 23.67 -17.21 -8.30
CA ASP A 515 24.52 -16.95 -9.47
C ASP A 515 25.05 -15.51 -9.44
N GLU A 516 26.29 -15.32 -8.98
CA GLU A 516 26.92 -13.99 -8.77
C GLU A 516 27.01 -13.07 -10.02
N ARG A 517 26.78 -13.61 -11.22
CA ARG A 517 26.86 -12.87 -12.49
C ARG A 517 25.57 -12.91 -13.30
N ALA A 518 24.47 -13.34 -12.68
CA ALA A 518 23.18 -13.33 -13.33
C ALA A 518 22.68 -11.90 -13.55
N ASN A 519 21.78 -11.76 -14.52
CA ASN A 519 21.15 -10.50 -14.88
C ASN A 519 19.80 -10.81 -15.57
N SER A 520 18.82 -9.95 -15.29
CA SER A 520 17.44 -10.03 -15.76
C SER A 520 17.25 -9.62 -17.23
N GLY A 521 18.32 -9.27 -17.93
CA GLY A 521 18.29 -8.86 -19.34
C GLY A 521 18.02 -7.38 -19.52
N PHE A 522 18.55 -6.54 -18.64
CA PHE A 522 18.33 -5.09 -18.66
C PHE A 522 19.63 -4.30 -18.65
N SER A 523 19.66 -3.22 -19.44
CA SER A 523 20.69 -2.19 -19.37
C SER A 523 20.04 -0.85 -19.00
N LEU A 524 20.65 -0.13 -18.06
CA LEU A 524 20.12 1.15 -17.60
C LEU A 524 20.31 2.22 -18.69
N ILE A 525 19.21 2.80 -19.15
CA ILE A 525 19.22 3.95 -20.06
C ILE A 525 19.37 5.24 -19.26
N LYS A 526 18.48 5.42 -18.28
CA LYS A 526 18.35 6.68 -17.53
C LYS A 526 17.73 6.41 -16.16
N GLY A 527 18.31 6.92 -15.08
CA GLY A 527 17.76 6.77 -13.74
C GLY A 527 18.77 7.12 -12.63
N PRO A 528 18.32 7.57 -11.45
CA PRO A 528 16.97 8.08 -11.19
C PRO A 528 16.69 9.31 -12.08
N TYR A 529 15.45 9.42 -12.56
CA TYR A 529 15.06 10.42 -13.56
C TYR A 529 13.67 10.98 -13.31
N ALA A 530 13.56 12.32 -13.30
CA ALA A 530 12.30 13.04 -13.39
C ALA A 530 12.34 14.02 -14.56
N SER A 531 11.31 13.99 -15.41
CA SER A 531 11.13 14.91 -16.53
C SER A 531 10.75 16.31 -16.06
N GLU A 532 10.94 17.33 -16.90
CA GLU A 532 10.46 18.68 -16.59
C GLU A 532 8.93 18.72 -16.42
N THR A 533 8.19 17.93 -17.21
CA THR A 533 6.73 17.76 -17.03
C THR A 533 6.41 17.20 -15.64
N ALA A 534 7.09 16.12 -15.24
CA ALA A 534 6.88 15.53 -13.93
C ALA A 534 7.30 16.44 -12.79
N LEU A 535 8.41 17.20 -12.91
CA LEU A 535 8.88 18.13 -11.87
C LEU A 535 7.98 19.36 -11.71
N ASN A 536 7.38 19.83 -12.81
CA ASN A 536 6.47 20.99 -12.81
C ASN A 536 5.00 20.61 -12.58
N TRP A 537 4.70 19.31 -12.44
CA TRP A 537 3.35 18.85 -12.14
C TRP A 537 2.94 19.28 -10.74
N GLU A 538 1.92 20.12 -10.63
CA GLU A 538 1.26 20.38 -9.35
C GLU A 538 0.34 19.18 -9.09
N TYR A 539 0.55 18.50 -7.97
CA TYR A 539 -0.14 17.25 -7.66
C TYR A 539 -1.66 17.43 -7.68
N GLU A 540 -2.29 16.64 -8.55
CA GLU A 540 -3.66 16.19 -8.49
C GLU A 540 -3.68 14.72 -8.96
N PRO A 541 -4.60 13.87 -8.47
CA PRO A 541 -4.82 12.55 -9.04
C PRO A 541 -5.08 12.67 -10.54
N CYS A 542 -4.32 11.96 -11.36
CA CYS A 542 -4.44 12.04 -12.81
C CYS A 542 -5.72 11.36 -13.30
N PHE A 543 -6.16 10.33 -12.59
CA PHE A 543 -7.43 9.68 -12.83
C PHE A 543 -8.23 9.65 -11.53
N VAL A 544 -9.55 9.77 -11.61
CA VAL A 544 -10.49 9.50 -10.53
C VAL A 544 -11.63 8.75 -11.18
N ALA A 545 -11.91 7.53 -10.72
CA ALA A 545 -13.05 6.77 -11.21
C ALA A 545 -14.34 7.55 -10.92
N SER A 546 -15.15 7.78 -11.95
CA SER A 546 -16.40 8.56 -11.89
C SER A 546 -17.59 7.77 -11.38
#